data_AF-A0A3D2X2G2-F1
#
_entry.id   AF-A0A3D2X2G2-F1
#
_cell.length_a   1.000
_cell.length_b   1.000
_cell.length_c   1.000
_cell.angle_alpha   90.00
_cell.angle_beta   90.00
_cell.angle_gamma   90.00
#
_symmetry.space_group_name_H-M   'P 1'
#
loop_
_entity.id
_entity.type
_entity.pdbx_description
1 polymer ?
#
loop_
_entity_poly.entity_id
_entity_poly.type
_entity_poly.pdbx_seq_one_letter_code
_entity_poly.pdbx_strand_id
1 'polypeptide(L)'
;MALLKKRKDFGMKKTIIFCFVIVLFAGLFVSCSLKKSNYSLRLVIDSWSDQDIDYPEKEFLFEDIASKETYNISLEGDSTYYLRKFKVIKVDENSITISTPIPLSDKDDGINLNSKEKKFTIEYGKSTRLNTLIMDGGEWYVFTLVDKE
;
A
#
# COMPACT_ATOMS: atom_id res chain seq x y z
N MET A 1 11.84 28.71 64.00
CA MET A 1 12.74 27.90 63.15
C MET A 1 11.96 26.71 62.58
N ALA A 2 11.06 26.92 61.59
CA ALA A 2 10.23 25.81 61.06
C ALA A 2 9.56 26.04 59.68
N LEU A 3 9.95 27.04 58.87
CA LEU A 3 9.16 27.37 57.65
C LEU A 3 9.95 27.52 56.35
N LEU A 4 11.20 27.04 56.28
CA LEU A 4 12.04 27.19 55.08
C LEU A 4 12.52 25.89 54.43
N LYS A 5 11.95 24.73 54.80
CA LYS A 5 12.37 23.41 54.26
C LYS A 5 11.37 22.75 53.30
N LYS A 6 10.33 23.46 52.81
CA LYS A 6 9.25 22.82 52.02
C LYS A 6 9.12 23.26 50.55
N ARG A 7 9.99 24.14 50.03
CA ARG A 7 9.83 24.69 48.66
C ARG A 7 10.83 24.20 47.61
N LYS A 8 11.82 23.37 47.95
CA LYS A 8 12.85 22.95 46.98
C LYS A 8 12.58 21.62 46.27
N ASP A 9 11.79 20.73 46.87
CA ASP A 9 11.57 19.37 46.33
C ASP A 9 10.42 19.26 45.32
N PHE A 10 9.58 20.27 45.18
CA PHE A 10 8.39 20.19 44.31
C PHE A 10 8.68 20.58 42.84
N GLY A 11 9.75 21.32 42.58
CA GLY A 11 10.14 21.73 41.22
C GLY A 11 10.90 20.65 40.45
N MET A 12 11.75 19.88 41.14
CA MET A 12 12.66 18.92 40.50
C MET A 12 11.93 17.66 40.00
N LYS A 13 10.86 17.23 40.69
CA LYS A 13 10.06 16.05 40.30
C LYS A 13 9.22 16.28 39.05
N LYS A 14 8.71 17.50 38.83
CA LYS A 14 7.91 17.83 37.64
C LYS A 14 8.76 17.84 36.36
N THR A 15 10.00 18.32 36.44
CA THR A 15 10.92 18.37 35.29
C THR A 15 11.33 16.97 34.83
N ILE A 16 11.58 16.04 35.76
CA ILE A 16 11.97 14.66 35.42
C ILE A 16 10.83 13.90 34.73
N ILE A 17 9.59 14.07 35.20
CA ILE A 17 8.41 13.43 34.59
C ILE A 17 8.18 13.99 33.17
N PHE A 18 8.33 15.31 33.00
CA PHE A 18 8.17 15.94 31.68
C PHE A 18 9.24 15.45 30.68
N CYS A 19 10.48 15.28 31.11
CA CYS A 19 11.53 14.69 30.28
C CYS A 19 11.25 13.22 29.91
N PHE A 20 10.74 12.41 30.84
CA PHE A 20 10.37 11.02 30.56
C PHE A 20 9.23 10.89 29.54
N VAL A 21 8.21 11.76 29.63
CA VAL A 21 7.11 11.78 28.65
C VAL A 21 7.62 12.21 27.27
N ILE A 22 8.50 13.21 27.18
CA ILE A 22 9.08 13.65 25.90
C ILE A 22 9.95 12.54 25.26
N VAL A 23 10.74 11.80 26.04
CA VAL A 23 11.56 10.70 25.53
C VAL A 23 10.70 9.50 25.11
N LEU A 24 9.62 9.19 25.84
CA LEU A 24 8.65 8.16 25.44
C LEU A 24 7.91 8.53 24.16
N PHE A 25 7.52 9.80 23.99
CA PHE A 25 6.91 10.26 22.73
C PHE A 25 7.93 10.31 21.58
N ALA A 26 9.15 10.79 21.81
CA ALA A 26 10.20 10.78 20.79
C ALA A 26 10.55 9.35 20.33
N GLY A 27 10.57 8.37 21.24
CA GLY A 27 10.75 6.95 20.89
C GLY A 27 9.60 6.36 20.07
N LEU A 28 8.36 6.82 20.28
CA LEU A 28 7.20 6.39 19.50
C LEU A 28 7.17 6.97 18.07
N PHE A 29 7.81 8.11 17.82
CA PHE A 29 7.89 8.70 16.48
C PHE A 29 9.02 8.12 15.61
N VAL A 30 10.01 7.43 16.19
CA VAL A 30 11.22 6.99 15.47
C VAL A 30 11.06 5.71 14.65
N SER A 31 9.98 4.94 14.80
CA SER A 31 9.90 3.62 14.12
C SER A 31 8.94 3.55 12.92
N CYS A 32 8.35 4.64 12.47
CA CYS A 32 7.59 4.66 11.21
C CYS A 32 8.47 4.99 10.01
N SER A 33 9.67 4.40 9.94
CA SER A 33 10.53 4.50 8.75
C SER A 33 9.80 3.98 7.52
N LEU A 34 9.93 4.71 6.40
CA LEU A 34 9.45 4.29 5.10
C LEU A 34 10.21 3.03 4.69
N LYS A 35 9.55 1.87 4.70
CA LYS A 35 10.17 0.63 4.23
C LYS A 35 10.14 0.60 2.70
N LYS A 36 11.28 0.38 2.06
CA LYS A 36 11.39 0.15 0.61
C LYS A 36 11.50 -1.35 0.31
N SER A 37 10.97 -1.75 -0.83
CA SER A 37 11.08 -3.09 -1.38
C SER A 37 12.48 -3.33 -1.95
N ASN A 38 12.97 -4.56 -1.84
CA ASN A 38 14.17 -5.03 -2.55
C ASN A 38 13.88 -5.38 -4.02
N TYR A 39 12.61 -5.39 -4.40
CA TYR A 39 12.12 -5.75 -5.73
C TYR A 39 11.43 -4.58 -6.41
N SER A 40 11.43 -4.61 -7.73
CA SER A 40 10.55 -3.79 -8.56
C SER A 40 9.18 -4.45 -8.66
N LEU A 41 8.14 -3.65 -8.87
CA LEU A 41 6.81 -4.15 -9.18
C LEU A 41 6.53 -3.98 -10.67
N ARG A 42 6.36 -5.10 -11.36
CA ARG A 42 5.84 -5.15 -12.72
C ARG A 42 4.32 -5.28 -12.67
N LEU A 43 3.63 -4.43 -13.42
CA LEU A 43 2.18 -4.46 -13.57
C LEU A 43 1.83 -4.52 -15.05
N VAL A 44 1.13 -5.59 -15.42
CA VAL A 44 0.50 -5.74 -16.72
C VAL A 44 -1.00 -5.49 -16.58
N ILE A 45 -1.56 -4.71 -17.50
CA ILE A 45 -2.98 -4.40 -17.57
C ILE A 45 -3.50 -4.86 -18.93
N ASP A 46 -4.50 -5.73 -18.88
CA ASP A 46 -5.21 -6.23 -20.04
C ASP A 46 -6.70 -5.90 -19.90
N SER A 47 -7.32 -5.49 -20.99
CA SER A 47 -8.72 -5.02 -20.99
C SER A 47 -9.56 -5.98 -21.81
N TRP A 48 -10.73 -6.33 -21.29
CA TRP A 48 -11.67 -7.22 -21.97
C TRP A 48 -13.04 -6.57 -22.05
N SER A 49 -13.80 -6.88 -23.09
CA SER A 49 -15.19 -6.49 -23.24
C SER A 49 -15.96 -7.63 -23.90
N ASP A 50 -17.27 -7.67 -23.66
CA ASP A 50 -18.19 -8.50 -24.45
C ASP A 50 -18.35 -7.97 -25.89
N GLN A 51 -17.94 -6.72 -26.13
CA GLN A 51 -17.82 -6.12 -27.45
C GLN A 51 -16.51 -6.59 -28.09
N ASP A 52 -16.56 -6.88 -29.39
CA ASP A 52 -15.40 -7.28 -30.21
C ASP A 52 -14.48 -6.07 -30.47
N ILE A 53 -13.94 -5.51 -29.40
CA ILE A 53 -13.02 -4.37 -29.38
C ILE A 53 -11.70 -4.87 -28.80
N ASP A 54 -10.65 -4.80 -29.61
CA ASP A 54 -9.29 -5.11 -29.18
C ASP A 54 -8.68 -3.91 -28.46
N TYR A 55 -8.37 -4.08 -27.18
CA TYR A 55 -7.68 -3.09 -26.36
C TYR A 55 -6.24 -3.54 -26.15
N PRO A 56 -5.23 -2.74 -26.53
CA PRO A 56 -3.84 -3.16 -26.40
C PRO A 56 -3.43 -3.28 -24.93
N GLU A 57 -2.74 -4.37 -24.62
CA GLU A 57 -2.08 -4.60 -23.33
C GLU A 57 -1.11 -3.45 -22.98
N LYS A 58 -1.05 -3.10 -21.70
CA LYS A 58 -0.17 -2.05 -21.17
C LYS A 58 0.68 -2.58 -20.03
N GLU A 59 1.96 -2.24 -20.06
CA GLU A 59 2.92 -2.67 -19.05
C GLU A 59 3.55 -1.46 -18.32
N PHE A 60 3.72 -1.59 -17.01
CA PHE A 60 4.32 -0.60 -16.14
C PHE A 60 5.35 -1.25 -15.21
N LEU A 61 6.47 -0.56 -14.99
CA LEU A 61 7.51 -0.95 -14.04
C LEU A 61 7.69 0.14 -12.98
N PHE A 62 7.70 -0.29 -11.71
CA PHE A 62 7.91 0.58 -10.55
C PHE A 62 9.13 0.09 -9.75
N GLU A 63 10.27 0.78 -9.87
CA GLU A 63 11.56 0.37 -9.27
C GLU A 63 11.65 0.62 -7.75
N ASP A 64 11.08 1.73 -7.29
CA ASP A 64 11.20 2.21 -5.91
C ASP A 64 9.90 2.03 -5.10
N ILE A 65 9.42 0.78 -5.00
CA ILE A 65 8.22 0.50 -4.20
C ILE A 65 8.47 0.74 -2.71
N ALA A 66 7.65 1.58 -2.09
CA ALA A 66 7.76 1.92 -0.68
C ALA A 66 6.43 1.87 0.09
N SER A 67 6.51 1.50 1.36
CA SER A 67 5.37 1.43 2.26
C SER A 67 4.71 2.79 2.43
N LYS A 68 3.38 2.81 2.50
CA LYS A 68 2.50 3.98 2.63
C LYS A 68 2.47 4.89 1.41
N GLU A 69 3.21 4.58 0.35
CA GLU A 69 3.12 5.30 -0.92
C GLU A 69 1.91 4.88 -1.75
N THR A 70 1.48 5.81 -2.58
CA THR A 70 0.36 5.65 -3.51
C THR A 70 0.88 5.80 -4.92
N TYR A 71 0.60 4.80 -5.74
CA TYR A 71 0.99 4.75 -7.14
C TYR A 71 -0.25 4.99 -7.99
N ASN A 72 -0.14 5.89 -8.96
CA ASN A 72 -1.18 6.16 -9.94
C ASN A 72 -0.72 5.61 -11.29
N ILE A 73 -1.64 5.03 -12.04
CA ILE A 73 -1.38 4.46 -13.36
C ILE A 73 -2.04 5.40 -14.38
N SER A 74 -1.23 6.02 -15.24
CA SER A 74 -1.71 6.95 -16.27
C SER A 74 -1.91 6.21 -17.59
N LEU A 75 -3.15 6.21 -18.09
CA LEU A 75 -3.54 5.66 -19.38
C LEU A 75 -4.16 6.77 -20.23
N GLU A 76 -3.88 6.80 -21.54
CA GLU A 76 -4.47 7.79 -22.46
C GLU A 76 -5.99 7.58 -22.62
N GLY A 77 -6.78 8.66 -22.66
CA GLY A 77 -8.25 8.62 -22.83
C GLY A 77 -9.07 8.55 -21.53
N ASP A 78 -8.52 9.03 -20.43
CA ASP A 78 -8.97 8.80 -19.05
C ASP A 78 -10.33 9.44 -18.68
N SER A 79 -11.27 8.65 -18.14
CA SER A 79 -12.33 9.21 -17.28
C SER A 79 -12.81 8.33 -16.11
N THR A 80 -12.84 6.99 -16.17
CA THR A 80 -13.51 6.21 -15.07
C THR A 80 -13.07 4.75 -14.83
N TYR A 81 -11.84 4.36 -15.18
CA TYR A 81 -11.22 3.05 -14.87
C TYR A 81 -10.91 2.80 -13.37
N TYR A 82 -10.98 1.54 -12.92
CA TYR A 82 -11.39 1.14 -11.59
C TYR A 82 -10.22 0.74 -10.66
N LEU A 83 -9.03 0.44 -11.21
CA LEU A 83 -7.76 0.34 -10.46
C LEU A 83 -6.67 1.22 -11.09
N ARG A 84 -6.95 2.52 -11.27
CA ARG A 84 -5.93 3.50 -11.74
C ARG A 84 -5.04 4.02 -10.60
N LYS A 85 -5.18 3.43 -9.42
CA LYS A 85 -4.45 3.78 -8.20
C LYS A 85 -4.40 2.61 -7.24
N PHE A 86 -3.24 2.37 -6.63
CA PHE A 86 -3.09 1.47 -5.49
C PHE A 86 -2.16 2.09 -4.44
N LYS A 87 -2.35 1.70 -3.18
CA LYS A 87 -1.50 2.10 -2.06
C LYS A 87 -0.75 0.90 -1.54
N VAL A 88 0.57 0.98 -1.42
CA VAL A 88 1.35 -0.05 -0.73
C VAL A 88 1.19 0.18 0.76
N ILE A 89 0.59 -0.76 1.48
CA ILE A 89 0.33 -0.65 2.92
C ILE A 89 1.33 -1.42 3.77
N LYS A 90 2.02 -2.40 3.18
CA LYS A 90 3.04 -3.20 3.84
C LYS A 90 4.12 -3.60 2.83
N VAL A 91 5.38 -3.61 3.28
CA VAL A 91 6.53 -4.16 2.56
C VAL A 91 7.22 -5.12 3.52
N ASP A 92 7.34 -6.37 3.09
CA ASP A 92 8.08 -7.44 3.75
C ASP A 92 9.26 -7.86 2.86
N GLU A 93 10.07 -8.83 3.33
CA GLU A 93 11.27 -9.27 2.60
C GLU A 93 10.97 -9.84 1.22
N ASN A 94 9.86 -10.60 1.08
CA ASN A 94 9.50 -11.34 -0.14
C ASN A 94 8.06 -11.05 -0.62
N SER A 95 7.45 -9.98 -0.13
CA SER A 95 6.09 -9.62 -0.53
C SER A 95 5.77 -8.15 -0.28
N ILE A 96 4.81 -7.63 -1.02
CA ILE A 96 4.16 -6.36 -0.71
C ILE A 96 2.67 -6.59 -0.49
N THR A 97 2.05 -5.81 0.39
CA THR A 97 0.59 -5.75 0.47
C THR A 97 0.13 -4.42 -0.09
N ILE A 98 -0.72 -4.48 -1.12
CA ILE A 98 -1.36 -3.32 -1.72
C ILE A 98 -2.79 -3.17 -1.22
N SER A 99 -3.31 -1.96 -1.32
CA SER A 99 -4.72 -1.66 -1.11
C SER A 99 -5.27 -0.85 -2.27
N THR A 100 -6.46 -1.24 -2.73
CA THR A 100 -7.13 -0.67 -3.89
C THR A 100 -8.33 0.19 -3.45
N PRO A 101 -8.70 1.23 -4.22
CA PRO A 101 -9.85 2.08 -3.88
C PRO A 101 -11.18 1.31 -3.97
N ILE A 102 -11.26 0.34 -4.88
CA ILE A 102 -12.45 -0.48 -5.10
C ILE A 102 -12.22 -1.95 -4.73
N PRO A 103 -13.30 -2.72 -4.53
CA PRO A 103 -13.22 -4.16 -4.42
C PRO A 103 -12.79 -4.83 -5.74
N LEU A 104 -12.02 -5.92 -5.63
CA LEU A 104 -11.57 -6.75 -6.76
C LEU A 104 -11.64 -8.22 -6.39
N SER A 105 -11.43 -9.10 -7.37
CA SER A 105 -11.36 -10.54 -7.18
C SER A 105 -9.97 -11.06 -7.56
N ASP A 106 -9.34 -11.82 -6.68
CA ASP A 106 -8.06 -12.51 -6.92
C ASP A 106 -8.23 -13.97 -7.39
N LYS A 107 -9.47 -14.40 -7.65
CA LYS A 107 -9.75 -15.76 -8.10
C LYS A 107 -9.32 -15.99 -9.55
N ASP A 108 -8.59 -17.07 -9.75
CA ASP A 108 -8.15 -17.57 -11.05
C ASP A 108 -9.32 -18.03 -11.92
N ASP A 109 -10.37 -18.61 -11.32
CA ASP A 109 -11.55 -19.12 -12.02
C ASP A 109 -12.74 -18.15 -11.92
N GLY A 110 -12.81 -17.24 -12.89
CA GLY A 110 -13.97 -16.36 -13.11
C GLY A 110 -14.05 -15.14 -12.18
N ILE A 111 -14.93 -14.20 -12.56
CA ILE A 111 -15.10 -12.93 -11.84
C ILE A 111 -16.03 -13.15 -10.65
N ASN A 112 -15.50 -13.07 -9.42
CA ASN A 112 -16.32 -13.04 -8.22
C ASN A 112 -16.95 -11.66 -8.02
N LEU A 113 -18.08 -11.41 -8.68
CA LEU A 113 -18.82 -10.14 -8.63
C LEU A 113 -19.22 -9.70 -7.20
N ASN A 114 -19.24 -10.63 -6.24
CA ASN A 114 -19.61 -10.37 -4.85
C ASN A 114 -18.40 -10.06 -3.94
N SER A 115 -17.18 -10.00 -4.50
CA SER A 115 -16.00 -9.72 -3.70
C SER A 115 -16.09 -8.34 -3.03
N LYS A 116 -15.62 -8.27 -1.78
CA LYS A 116 -15.46 -7.03 -1.02
C LYS A 116 -14.00 -6.74 -0.72
N GLU A 117 -13.09 -7.53 -1.28
CA GLU A 117 -11.67 -7.49 -0.97
C GLU A 117 -10.99 -6.29 -1.62
N LYS A 118 -10.21 -5.55 -0.82
CA LYS A 118 -9.50 -4.34 -1.24
C LYS A 118 -8.02 -4.36 -0.88
N LYS A 119 -7.52 -5.51 -0.43
CA LYS A 119 -6.16 -5.68 0.06
C LYS A 119 -5.64 -6.98 -0.49
N PHE A 120 -4.49 -6.93 -1.15
CA PHE A 120 -3.93 -8.08 -1.84
C PHE A 120 -2.44 -8.16 -1.53
N THR A 121 -1.95 -9.36 -1.34
CA THR A 121 -0.52 -9.62 -1.12
C THR A 121 0.08 -10.12 -2.42
N ILE A 122 1.10 -9.41 -2.89
CA ILE A 122 1.88 -9.78 -4.07
C ILE A 122 3.15 -10.44 -3.55
N GLU A 123 3.30 -11.73 -3.81
CA GLU A 123 4.45 -12.52 -3.38
C GLU A 123 5.53 -12.54 -4.46
N TYR A 124 6.79 -12.53 -4.06
CA TYR A 124 7.91 -12.73 -4.97
C TYR A 124 7.83 -14.10 -5.66
N GLY A 125 8.13 -14.12 -6.95
CA GLY A 125 8.10 -15.34 -7.76
C GLY A 125 6.69 -15.85 -8.11
N LYS A 126 5.63 -15.11 -7.77
CA LYS A 126 4.25 -15.42 -8.16
C LYS A 126 3.60 -14.23 -8.86
N SER A 127 2.77 -14.52 -9.84
CA SER A 127 1.88 -13.53 -10.44
C SER A 127 0.56 -13.52 -9.70
N THR A 128 0.14 -12.34 -9.26
CA THR A 128 -1.17 -12.12 -8.64
C THR A 128 -2.07 -11.43 -9.66
N ARG A 129 -3.10 -12.13 -10.12
CA ARG A 129 -4.10 -11.59 -11.04
C ARG A 129 -5.29 -11.04 -10.25
N LEU A 130 -5.62 -9.78 -10.47
CA LEU A 130 -6.80 -9.12 -9.91
C LEU A 130 -7.77 -8.73 -11.02
N ASN A 131 -9.04 -9.03 -10.84
CA ASN A 131 -10.09 -8.79 -11.81
C ASN A 131 -11.08 -7.73 -11.29
N THR A 132 -11.49 -6.80 -12.15
CA THR A 132 -12.62 -5.90 -11.87
C THR A 132 -13.94 -6.67 -11.76
N LEU A 133 -14.84 -6.20 -10.90
CA LEU A 133 -16.11 -6.87 -10.60
C LEU A 133 -17.24 -6.44 -11.54
N ILE A 134 -17.04 -6.59 -12.85
CA ILE A 134 -17.97 -6.15 -13.90
C ILE A 134 -18.22 -7.31 -14.87
N MET A 135 -19.40 -7.36 -15.49
CA MET A 135 -19.83 -8.45 -16.39
C MET A 135 -19.53 -8.20 -17.87
N ASP A 136 -19.70 -6.96 -18.34
CA ASP A 136 -19.73 -6.65 -19.78
C ASP A 136 -18.41 -6.02 -20.28
N GLY A 137 -17.47 -5.79 -19.36
CA GLY A 137 -16.14 -5.33 -19.69
C GLY A 137 -15.38 -4.87 -18.46
N GLY A 138 -14.06 -4.98 -18.51
CA GLY A 138 -13.23 -4.70 -17.36
C GLY A 138 -11.75 -4.80 -17.66
N GLU A 139 -10.97 -4.74 -16.59
CA GLU A 139 -9.51 -4.78 -16.63
C GLU A 139 -9.04 -5.98 -15.78
N TRP A 140 -8.01 -6.67 -16.27
CA TRP A 140 -7.20 -7.64 -15.55
C TRP A 140 -5.88 -6.98 -15.18
N TYR A 141 -5.51 -7.06 -13.91
CA TYR A 141 -4.25 -6.52 -13.41
C TYR A 141 -3.38 -7.68 -12.95
N VAL A 142 -2.25 -7.87 -13.60
CA VAL A 142 -1.28 -8.91 -13.25
C VAL A 142 -0.08 -8.25 -12.59
N PHE A 143 0.01 -8.41 -11.28
CA PHE A 143 1.11 -7.90 -10.47
C PHE A 143 2.17 -8.98 -10.30
N THR A 144 3.44 -8.63 -10.52
CA THR A 144 4.58 -9.52 -10.26
C THR A 144 5.71 -8.72 -9.63
N LEU A 145 6.30 -9.24 -8.55
CA LEU A 145 7.55 -8.71 -8.01
C LEU A 145 8.73 -9.32 -8.78
N VAL A 146 9.59 -8.46 -9.30
CA VAL A 146 10.78 -8.83 -10.09
C VAL A 146 12.03 -8.22 -9.49
N ASP A 147 13.19 -8.78 -9.79
CA ASP A 147 14.47 -8.23 -9.34
C ASP A 147 14.64 -6.78 -9.85
N LYS A 148 15.33 -5.95 -9.07
CA LYS A 148 15.67 -4.59 -9.52
C LYS A 148 16.71 -4.68 -10.62
N GLU A 149 16.47 -3.95 -11.71
CA GLU A 149 17.47 -3.74 -12.77
C GLU A 149 18.57 -2.77 -12.32
#